data_AF-A0A835YRP8-F1
#
_entry.id   AF-A0A835YRP8-F1
#
_cell.length_a   1.000
_cell.length_b   1.000
_cell.length_c   1.000
_cell.angle_alpha   90.00
_cell.angle_beta   90.00
_cell.angle_gamma   90.00
#
_symmetry.space_group_name_H-M   'P 1'
#
loop_
_entity.id
_entity.type
_entity.pdbx_description
1 polymer ?
#
loop_
_entity_poly.entity_id
_entity_poly.type
_entity_poly.pdbx_seq_one_letter_code
_entity_poly.pdbx_strand_id
1 'polypeptide(L)'
;MIGEGDYKKAIGKPLVIYEAGGGAGANAGHIMDLLRTRAPDVYATARYTLVQPCAALAERQRLRLSAAHRRQVQVVSGRGVAEWAGALEVDPRPCYVLGLDFLGTLPHDKVAYKRLQEGGPVQLCEAIISDEPDGRVAETYQPLADGSIARVLELCPDLIKSLASPPEHEGLLPAAKQFLRTVMRSSRRVDGAVFVPTG
;
A
#
# COMPACT_ATOMS: atom_id res chain seq x y z
N MET A 1 10.55 25.65 11.22
CA MET A 1 10.41 26.33 9.92
C MET A 1 11.67 26.06 9.15
N ILE A 2 11.58 25.40 7.99
CA ILE A 2 12.74 25.13 7.13
C ILE A 2 13.04 26.44 6.39
N GLY A 3 14.25 26.97 6.56
CA GLY A 3 14.64 28.29 6.06
C GLY A 3 14.61 28.38 4.54
N GLU A 4 14.17 29.54 4.04
CA GLU A 4 13.93 29.90 2.63
C GLU A 4 15.16 29.70 1.70
N GLY A 5 16.35 29.44 2.26
CA GLY A 5 17.62 29.27 1.54
C GLY A 5 18.07 27.84 1.25
N ASP A 6 17.56 26.81 1.94
CA ASP A 6 18.10 25.44 1.82
C ASP A 6 17.59 24.67 0.58
N TYR A 7 16.47 25.09 -0.02
CA TYR A 7 15.92 24.46 -1.23
C TYR A 7 16.82 24.63 -2.46
N LYS A 8 17.71 25.63 -2.46
CA LYS A 8 18.63 25.92 -3.56
C LYS A 8 19.83 24.97 -3.63
N LYS A 9 19.99 24.02 -2.70
CA LYS A 9 21.11 23.05 -2.75
C LYS A 9 20.84 21.79 -3.57
N ALA A 10 19.63 21.61 -4.10
CA ALA A 10 19.28 20.53 -5.05
C ALA A 10 19.29 20.99 -6.52
N ILE A 11 20.02 22.07 -6.84
CA ILE A 11 20.08 22.62 -8.21
C ILE A 11 20.79 21.62 -9.13
N GLY A 12 20.04 21.10 -10.12
CA GLY A 12 20.61 20.46 -11.31
C GLY A 12 19.98 19.12 -11.71
N LYS A 13 19.23 18.44 -10.83
CA LYS A 13 18.57 17.16 -11.17
C LYS A 13 17.04 17.32 -11.15
N PRO A 14 16.34 16.91 -12.22
CA PRO A 14 14.89 16.98 -12.25
C PRO A 14 14.23 16.15 -11.14
N LEU A 15 13.16 16.71 -10.55
CA LEU A 15 12.38 16.04 -9.52
C LEU A 15 11.62 14.85 -10.13
N VAL A 16 11.81 13.65 -9.56
CA VAL A 16 11.10 12.43 -9.98
C VAL A 16 10.23 11.95 -8.83
N ILE A 17 8.94 11.77 -9.08
CA ILE A 17 7.96 11.29 -8.10
C ILE A 17 7.24 10.07 -8.69
N TYR A 18 7.14 9.00 -7.90
CA TYR A 18 6.25 7.88 -8.16
C TYR A 18 5.15 7.87 -7.09
N GLU A 19 3.89 7.80 -7.49
CA GLU A 19 2.76 7.67 -6.56
C GLU A 19 2.02 6.36 -6.84
N ALA A 20 2.04 5.44 -5.88
CA ALA A 20 1.23 4.23 -5.91
C ALA A 20 -0.15 4.53 -5.30
N GLY A 21 -1.22 4.26 -6.06
CA GLY A 21 -2.58 4.37 -5.56
C GLY A 21 -3.08 5.79 -5.29
N GLY A 22 -2.87 6.73 -6.23
CA GLY A 22 -3.23 8.15 -6.05
C GLY A 22 -4.73 8.51 -6.01
N GLY A 23 -5.62 7.56 -5.72
CA GLY A 23 -7.07 7.79 -5.56
C GLY A 23 -7.71 8.48 -6.77
N ALA A 24 -8.29 9.67 -6.59
CA ALA A 24 -8.86 10.45 -7.70
C ALA A 24 -7.82 11.28 -8.50
N GLY A 25 -6.53 11.20 -8.16
CA GLY A 25 -5.45 12.01 -8.72
C GLY A 25 -5.36 13.43 -8.16
N ALA A 26 -6.09 13.74 -7.07
CA ALA A 26 -6.11 15.07 -6.49
C ALA A 26 -4.76 15.48 -5.88
N ASN A 27 -4.09 14.54 -5.19
CA ASN A 27 -2.79 14.79 -4.58
C ASN A 27 -1.72 15.15 -5.63
N ALA A 28 -1.60 14.34 -6.68
CA ALA A 28 -0.75 14.65 -7.83
C ALA A 28 -1.04 16.05 -8.40
N GLY A 29 -2.30 16.40 -8.63
CA GLY A 29 -2.69 17.73 -9.09
C GLY A 29 -2.21 18.85 -8.16
N HIS A 30 -2.48 18.75 -6.86
CA HIS A 30 -2.08 19.77 -5.89
C HIS A 30 -0.56 19.93 -5.77
N ILE A 31 0.20 18.82 -5.78
CA ILE A 31 1.66 18.86 -5.77
C ILE A 31 2.17 19.59 -7.02
N MET A 32 1.65 19.24 -8.19
CA MET A 32 2.09 19.83 -9.45
C MET A 32 1.68 21.31 -9.59
N ASP A 33 0.51 21.70 -9.08
CA ASP A 33 0.09 23.10 -8.99
C ASP A 33 0.97 23.91 -8.03
N LEU A 34 1.33 23.34 -6.88
CA LEU A 34 2.25 23.97 -5.94
C LEU A 34 3.63 24.19 -6.58
N LEU A 35 4.18 23.17 -7.26
CA LEU A 35 5.44 23.29 -7.98
C LEU A 35 5.35 24.35 -9.07
N ARG A 36 4.29 24.35 -9.87
CA ARG A 36 4.08 25.33 -10.96
C ARG A 36 4.06 26.77 -10.43
N THR A 37 3.49 27.00 -9.24
CA THR A 37 3.30 28.34 -8.67
C THR A 37 4.47 28.80 -7.80
N ARG A 38 5.14 27.89 -7.09
CA ARG A 38 6.19 28.22 -6.10
C ARG A 38 7.61 27.87 -6.56
N ALA A 39 7.77 26.96 -7.52
CA ALA A 39 9.05 26.49 -8.01
C ALA A 39 8.99 26.13 -9.52
N PRO A 40 8.72 27.11 -10.41
CA PRO A 40 8.48 26.86 -11.83
C PRO A 40 9.66 26.17 -12.54
N ASP A 41 10.90 26.45 -12.13
CA ASP A 41 12.10 25.80 -12.68
C ASP A 41 12.13 24.29 -12.37
N VAL A 42 11.67 23.91 -11.17
CA VAL A 42 11.53 22.49 -10.78
C VAL A 42 10.37 21.86 -11.55
N TYR A 43 9.22 22.54 -11.60
CA TYR A 43 8.05 22.08 -12.36
C TYR A 43 8.35 21.81 -13.84
N ALA A 44 9.16 22.66 -14.47
CA ALA A 44 9.51 22.55 -15.89
C ALA A 44 10.21 21.23 -16.23
N THR A 45 10.92 20.65 -15.26
CA THR A 45 11.69 19.41 -15.46
C THR A 45 11.11 18.21 -14.69
N ALA A 46 10.15 18.43 -13.80
CA ALA A 46 9.58 17.40 -12.95
C ALA A 46 8.92 16.27 -13.77
N ARG A 47 9.10 15.03 -13.30
CA ARG A 47 8.41 13.83 -13.77
C ARG A 47 7.61 13.24 -12.62
N TYR A 48 6.32 13.04 -12.85
CA TYR A 48 5.39 12.46 -11.89
C TYR A 48 4.73 11.24 -12.52
N THR A 49 4.96 10.07 -11.95
CA THR A 49 4.39 8.82 -12.43
C THR A 49 3.40 8.29 -11.41
N LEU A 50 2.11 8.33 -11.76
CA LEU A 50 1.04 7.79 -10.93
C LEU A 50 0.70 6.37 -11.41
N VAL A 51 0.82 5.41 -10.50
CA VAL A 51 0.61 3.99 -10.75
C VAL A 51 -0.76 3.58 -10.20
N GLN A 52 -1.63 3.10 -11.08
CA GLN A 52 -3.03 2.81 -10.79
C GLN A 52 -3.47 1.44 -11.31
N PRO A 53 -3.84 0.48 -10.43
CA PRO A 53 -4.26 -0.86 -10.90
C PRO A 53 -5.58 -0.88 -11.66
N CYS A 54 -6.57 -0.10 -11.22
CA CYS A 54 -7.85 0.01 -11.90
C CYS A 54 -7.75 0.85 -13.19
N ALA A 55 -7.85 0.21 -14.36
CA ALA A 55 -7.78 0.87 -15.67
C ALA A 55 -8.84 1.99 -15.85
N ALA A 56 -10.08 1.75 -15.40
CA ALA A 56 -11.14 2.76 -15.48
C ALA A 56 -10.85 4.00 -14.63
N LEU A 57 -10.23 3.84 -13.46
CA LEU A 57 -9.81 4.95 -12.62
C LEU A 57 -8.58 5.66 -13.21
N ALA A 58 -7.65 4.90 -13.80
CA ALA A 58 -6.49 5.44 -14.50
C ALA A 58 -6.89 6.39 -15.65
N GLU A 59 -7.89 6.01 -16.46
CA GLU A 59 -8.44 6.88 -17.51
C GLU A 59 -9.00 8.19 -16.94
N ARG A 60 -9.75 8.13 -15.84
CA ARG A 60 -10.28 9.34 -15.18
C ARG A 60 -9.15 10.24 -14.66
N GLN A 61 -8.10 9.65 -14.09
CA GLN A 61 -6.91 10.38 -13.64
C GLN A 61 -6.17 11.02 -14.81
N ARG A 62 -6.00 10.32 -15.95
CA ARG A 62 -5.39 10.86 -17.17
C ARG A 62 -6.14 12.08 -17.67
N LEU A 63 -7.46 11.99 -17.79
CA LEU A 63 -8.31 13.11 -18.21
C LEU A 63 -8.16 14.32 -17.28
N ARG A 64 -8.22 14.10 -15.96
CA ARG A 64 -8.07 15.16 -14.96
C ARG A 64 -6.70 15.84 -15.02
N LEU A 65 -5.62 15.05 -15.05
CA LEU A 65 -4.25 15.57 -14.90
C LEU A 65 -3.71 16.13 -16.20
N SER A 66 -4.13 15.60 -17.35
CA SER A 66 -3.71 16.12 -18.65
C SER A 66 -4.24 17.53 -18.95
N ALA A 67 -5.32 17.96 -18.29
CA ALA A 67 -5.86 19.31 -18.44
C ALA A 67 -4.86 20.40 -18.03
N ALA A 68 -3.98 20.14 -17.05
CA ALA A 68 -3.02 21.11 -16.52
C ALA A 68 -1.55 20.64 -16.58
N HIS A 69 -1.28 19.34 -16.54
CA HIS A 69 0.05 18.78 -16.28
C HIS A 69 0.46 17.66 -17.25
N ARG A 70 -0.08 17.65 -18.48
CA ARG A 70 0.16 16.59 -19.49
C ARG A 70 1.63 16.29 -19.78
N ARG A 71 2.53 17.26 -19.63
CA ARG A 71 3.96 17.09 -19.90
C ARG A 71 4.73 16.51 -18.72
N GLN A 72 4.26 16.76 -17.51
CA GLN A 72 4.94 16.38 -16.27
C GLN A 72 4.40 15.08 -15.69
N VAL A 73 3.10 14.81 -15.89
CA VAL A 73 2.41 13.70 -15.24
C VAL A 73 2.08 12.60 -16.23
N GLN A 74 2.52 11.39 -15.90
CA GLN A 74 2.17 10.15 -16.58
C GLN A 74 1.34 9.28 -15.63
N VAL A 75 0.25 8.68 -16.14
CA VAL A 75 -0.53 7.69 -15.41
C VAL A 75 -0.32 6.33 -16.06
N VAL A 76 0.24 5.40 -15.29
CA VAL A 76 0.52 4.02 -15.70
C VAL A 76 -0.51 3.10 -15.06
N SER A 77 -1.06 2.17 -15.84
CA SER A 77 -2.04 1.20 -15.40
C SER A 77 -1.53 -0.22 -15.61
N GLY A 78 -1.71 -1.09 -14.60
CA GLY A 78 -1.33 -2.51 -14.63
C GLY A 78 -1.81 -3.20 -13.36
N ARG A 79 -2.09 -4.51 -13.38
CA ARG A 79 -2.81 -5.18 -12.28
C ARG A 79 -1.97 -5.46 -11.04
N GLY A 80 -0.64 -5.29 -11.10
CA GLY A 80 0.22 -5.52 -9.96
C GLY A 80 1.67 -5.10 -10.19
N VAL A 81 2.49 -5.24 -9.15
CA VAL A 81 3.89 -4.78 -9.10
C VAL A 81 4.74 -5.37 -10.22
N ALA A 82 4.52 -6.62 -10.62
CA ALA A 82 5.24 -7.26 -11.71
C ALA A 82 4.95 -6.62 -13.08
N GLU A 83 3.68 -6.31 -13.39
CA GLU A 83 3.32 -5.59 -14.62
C GLU A 83 3.88 -4.17 -14.61
N TRP A 84 3.90 -3.52 -13.44
CA TRP A 84 4.49 -2.19 -13.30
C TRP A 84 6.00 -2.20 -13.47
N ALA A 85 6.70 -3.20 -12.92
CA ALA A 85 8.15 -3.32 -13.06
C ALA A 85 8.59 -3.47 -14.53
N GLY A 86 7.77 -4.12 -15.36
CA GLY A 86 8.01 -4.21 -16.81
C GLY A 86 7.55 -2.98 -17.61
N ALA A 87 6.52 -2.26 -17.14
CA ALA A 87 5.94 -1.12 -17.85
C ALA A 87 6.55 0.24 -17.46
N LEU A 88 7.24 0.31 -16.33
CA LEU A 88 7.88 1.53 -15.85
C LEU A 88 9.32 1.59 -16.37
N GLU A 89 9.59 2.59 -17.20
CA GLU A 89 10.97 3.02 -17.41
C GLU A 89 11.47 3.61 -16.08
N VAL A 90 12.30 2.85 -15.37
CA VAL A 90 12.85 3.29 -14.08
C VAL A 90 13.83 4.41 -14.34
N ASP A 91 13.54 5.57 -13.78
CA ASP A 91 14.43 6.70 -13.86
C ASP A 91 15.62 6.46 -12.90
N PRO A 92 16.88 6.46 -13.38
CA PRO A 92 18.04 6.16 -12.53
C PRO A 92 18.39 7.27 -11.54
N ARG A 93 17.67 8.41 -11.59
CA ARG A 93 17.87 9.54 -10.69
C ARG A 93 17.21 9.28 -9.33
N PRO A 94 17.66 9.97 -8.26
CA PRO A 94 16.94 9.95 -6.99
C PRO A 94 15.47 10.31 -7.19
N CYS A 95 14.58 9.49 -6.65
CA CYS A 95 13.14 9.69 -6.75
C CYS A 95 12.47 9.66 -5.38
N TYR A 96 11.27 10.21 -5.33
CA TYR A 96 10.39 10.15 -4.18
C TYR A 96 9.26 9.19 -4.48
N VAL A 97 9.00 8.24 -3.57
CA VAL A 97 7.90 7.30 -3.69
C VAL A 97 6.83 7.66 -2.67
N LEU A 98 5.61 7.87 -3.16
CA LEU A 98 4.42 8.19 -2.38
C LEU A 98 3.48 6.97 -2.41
N GLY A 99 2.99 6.57 -1.24
CA GLY A 99 2.02 5.49 -1.09
C GLY A 99 1.04 5.86 0.01
N LEU A 100 0.10 6.75 -0.32
CA LEU A 100 -0.92 7.20 0.63
C LEU A 100 -2.06 6.18 0.61
N ASP A 101 -2.21 5.44 1.71
CA ASP A 101 -3.21 4.37 1.89
C ASP A 101 -3.12 3.19 0.89
N PHE A 102 -2.10 3.16 0.04
CA PHE A 102 -1.91 2.12 -0.98
C PHE A 102 -1.77 0.71 -0.38
N LEU A 103 -0.96 0.58 0.67
CA LEU A 103 -0.66 -0.72 1.29
C LEU A 103 -1.92 -1.39 1.89
N GLY A 104 -2.87 -0.60 2.37
CA GLY A 104 -4.14 -1.13 2.90
C GLY A 104 -5.06 -1.72 1.82
N THR A 105 -4.78 -1.45 0.53
CA THR A 105 -5.57 -1.94 -0.61
C THR A 105 -4.97 -3.17 -1.29
N LEU A 106 -3.76 -3.56 -0.90
CA LEU A 106 -3.13 -4.78 -1.43
C LEU A 106 -3.88 -6.04 -0.96
N PRO A 107 -3.73 -7.18 -1.65
CA PRO A 107 -4.22 -8.46 -1.14
C PRO A 107 -3.65 -8.76 0.25
N HIS A 108 -4.49 -9.35 1.10
CA HIS A 108 -4.08 -9.81 2.42
C HIS A 108 -4.53 -11.25 2.62
N ASP A 109 -3.64 -12.05 3.20
CA ASP A 109 -3.96 -13.40 3.66
C ASP A 109 -4.45 -13.35 5.10
N LYS A 110 -5.54 -14.07 5.37
CA LYS A 110 -6.13 -14.17 6.70
C LYS A 110 -5.52 -15.36 7.42
N VAL A 111 -4.91 -15.10 8.57
CA VAL A 111 -4.32 -16.12 9.44
C VAL A 111 -5.04 -16.12 10.78
N ALA A 112 -5.35 -17.30 11.30
CA ALA A 112 -6.00 -17.47 12.59
C ALA A 112 -5.51 -18.72 13.33
N TYR A 113 -5.60 -18.71 14.65
CA TYR A 113 -5.49 -19.94 15.43
C TYR A 113 -6.78 -20.73 15.31
N LYS A 114 -6.71 -21.95 14.76
CA LYS A 114 -7.87 -22.84 14.60
C LYS A 114 -7.55 -24.25 15.05
N ARG A 115 -8.61 -24.94 15.44
CA ARG A 115 -8.63 -26.38 15.66
C ARG A 115 -9.28 -27.02 14.43
N LEU A 116 -8.51 -27.74 13.63
CA LEU A 116 -8.99 -28.32 12.36
C LEU A 116 -9.77 -29.63 12.55
N GLN A 117 -9.58 -30.30 13.69
CA GLN A 117 -10.25 -31.54 14.04
C GLN A 117 -10.76 -31.47 15.47
N GLU A 118 -11.95 -31.99 15.73
CA GLU A 118 -12.52 -32.02 17.08
C GLU A 118 -11.55 -32.72 18.05
N GLY A 119 -11.25 -32.07 19.19
CA GLY A 119 -10.24 -32.55 20.14
C GLY A 119 -8.77 -32.36 19.74
N GLY A 120 -8.44 -32.02 18.49
CA GLY A 120 -7.07 -31.82 17.99
C GLY A 120 -6.41 -30.50 18.43
N PRO A 121 -5.08 -30.32 18.29
CA PRO A 121 -4.41 -29.11 18.78
C PRO A 121 -4.88 -27.84 18.05
N VAL A 122 -4.80 -26.70 18.75
CA VAL A 122 -4.95 -25.38 18.12
C VAL A 122 -3.63 -25.03 17.42
N GLN A 123 -3.68 -24.63 16.16
CA GLN A 123 -2.50 -24.27 15.37
C GLN A 123 -2.78 -23.08 14.46
N LEU A 124 -1.72 -22.43 13.97
CA LEU A 124 -1.84 -21.37 12.97
C LEU A 124 -2.33 -21.94 11.65
N CYS A 125 -3.40 -21.35 11.13
CA CYS A 125 -4.02 -21.74 9.89
C CYS A 125 -4.23 -20.51 9.01
N GLU A 126 -4.08 -20.69 7.71
CA GLU A 126 -4.47 -19.70 6.70
C GLU A 126 -5.89 -20.00 6.22
N ALA A 127 -6.65 -18.94 5.96
CA ALA A 127 -8.01 -19.05 5.43
C ALA A 127 -7.97 -19.20 3.91
N ILE A 128 -8.69 -20.20 3.40
CA ILE A 128 -8.86 -20.45 1.98
C ILE A 128 -10.29 -20.12 1.60
N ILE A 129 -10.41 -19.28 0.57
CA ILE A 129 -11.69 -18.87 0.01
C ILE A 129 -11.98 -19.75 -1.21
N SER A 130 -13.12 -20.43 -1.20
CA SER A 130 -13.58 -21.29 -2.30
C SER A 130 -14.99 -20.90 -2.74
N ASP A 131 -15.21 -20.89 -4.05
CA ASP A 131 -16.54 -20.70 -4.63
C ASP A 131 -17.33 -22.01 -4.56
N GLU A 132 -18.55 -21.95 -4.01
CA GLU A 132 -19.46 -23.08 -3.95
C GLU A 132 -20.35 -23.15 -5.21
N PRO A 133 -20.86 -24.34 -5.60
CA PRO A 133 -21.69 -24.50 -6.80
C PRO A 133 -22.98 -23.67 -6.82
N ASP A 134 -23.47 -23.25 -5.65
CA ASP A 134 -24.68 -22.41 -5.51
C ASP A 134 -24.38 -20.90 -5.54
N GLY A 135 -23.14 -20.51 -5.81
CA GLY A 135 -22.70 -19.12 -5.87
C GLY A 135 -22.39 -18.50 -4.50
N ARG A 136 -22.45 -19.27 -3.42
CA ARG A 136 -21.92 -18.84 -2.12
C ARG A 136 -20.40 -18.94 -2.10
N VAL A 137 -19.80 -18.20 -1.18
CA VAL A 137 -18.36 -18.27 -0.89
C VAL A 137 -18.18 -18.97 0.45
N ALA A 138 -17.36 -20.01 0.46
CA ALA A 138 -16.98 -20.72 1.67
C ALA A 138 -15.58 -20.28 2.12
N GLU A 139 -15.44 -20.08 3.43
CA GLU A 139 -14.15 -19.83 4.08
C GLU A 139 -13.75 -21.09 4.85
N THR A 140 -12.68 -21.74 4.40
CA THR A 140 -12.10 -22.92 5.05
C THR A 140 -10.71 -22.60 5.60
N TYR A 141 -10.13 -23.50 6.37
CA TYR A 141 -8.83 -23.29 7.01
C TYR A 141 -7.92 -24.49 6.80
N GLN A 142 -6.65 -24.20 6.50
CA GLN A 142 -5.59 -25.20 6.41
C GLN A 142 -4.38 -24.77 7.23
N PRO A 143 -3.50 -25.69 7.67
CA PRO A 143 -2.28 -25.32 8.38
C PRO A 143 -1.47 -24.30 7.56
N LEU A 144 -0.95 -23.28 8.23
CA LEU A 144 -0.16 -22.23 7.55
C LEU A 144 1.05 -22.85 6.84
N ALA A 145 1.06 -22.79 5.51
CA ALA A 145 2.15 -23.31 4.68
C ALA A 145 3.10 -22.21 4.18
N ASP A 146 2.66 -20.96 4.13
CA ASP A 146 3.46 -19.84 3.61
C ASP A 146 4.58 -19.42 4.58
N GLY A 147 5.83 -19.66 4.17
CA GLY A 147 7.01 -19.34 4.96
C GLY A 147 7.27 -17.83 5.12
N SER A 148 6.80 -16.99 4.19
CA SER A 148 6.91 -15.54 4.29
C SER A 148 5.94 -14.98 5.33
N ILE A 149 4.71 -15.49 5.34
CA ILE A 149 3.73 -15.15 6.38
C ILE A 149 4.23 -15.60 7.75
N ALA A 150 4.75 -16.83 7.86
CA ALA A 150 5.35 -17.33 9.09
C ALA A 150 6.49 -16.41 9.57
N ARG A 151 7.37 -16.00 8.65
CA ARG A 151 8.48 -15.09 8.94
C ARG A 151 8.01 -13.72 9.41
N VAL A 152 6.97 -13.16 8.81
CA VAL A 152 6.38 -11.88 9.24
C VAL A 152 5.83 -11.99 10.67
N LEU A 153 5.13 -13.08 10.99
CA LEU A 153 4.60 -13.31 12.33
C LEU A 153 5.73 -13.40 13.37
N GLU A 154 6.82 -14.11 13.06
CA GLU A 154 8.01 -14.18 13.92
C GLU A 154 8.65 -12.80 14.19
N LEU A 155 8.78 -11.98 13.14
CA LEU A 155 9.41 -10.66 13.21
C LEU A 155 8.50 -9.63 13.88
N CYS A 156 7.19 -9.85 13.87
CA CYS A 156 6.17 -8.95 14.40
C CYS A 156 5.41 -9.65 15.55
N PRO A 157 6.03 -9.88 16.72
CA PRO A 157 5.41 -10.62 17.81
C PRO A 157 4.13 -9.97 18.35
N ASP A 158 3.97 -8.65 18.20
CA ASP A 158 2.71 -7.97 18.58
C ASP A 158 1.53 -8.34 17.67
N LEU A 159 1.80 -8.73 16.42
CA LEU A 159 0.82 -9.28 15.50
C LEU A 159 0.35 -10.66 16.00
N ILE A 160 1.28 -11.49 16.46
CA ILE A 160 0.96 -12.78 17.11
C ILE A 160 0.18 -12.58 18.40
N LYS A 161 0.57 -11.63 19.26
CA LYS A 161 -0.18 -11.34 20.49
C LYS A 161 -1.62 -10.92 20.20
N SER A 162 -1.84 -10.21 19.10
CA SER A 162 -3.20 -9.84 18.65
C SER A 162 -4.06 -11.03 18.20
N LEU A 163 -3.43 -12.16 17.85
CA LEU A 163 -4.11 -13.43 17.58
C LEU A 163 -4.50 -14.19 18.86
N ALA A 164 -3.82 -13.94 19.99
CA ALA A 164 -3.85 -14.79 21.17
C ALA A 164 -4.75 -14.29 22.32
N SER A 165 -5.37 -13.11 22.25
CA SER A 165 -6.10 -12.54 23.39
C SER A 165 -7.35 -11.74 22.98
N PRO A 166 -8.49 -11.87 23.70
CA PRO A 166 -9.52 -10.83 23.72
C PRO A 166 -8.95 -9.55 24.36
N PRO A 167 -9.55 -8.37 24.12
CA PRO A 167 -8.85 -7.11 24.27
C PRO A 167 -8.68 -6.73 25.74
N GLU A 168 -7.43 -6.59 26.20
CA GLU A 168 -7.08 -5.64 27.25
C GLU A 168 -5.92 -4.77 26.78
N HIS A 169 -6.15 -3.47 26.81
CA HIS A 169 -5.17 -2.44 26.47
C HIS A 169 -4.14 -2.31 27.60
N GLU A 170 -2.85 -2.19 27.28
CA GLU A 170 -2.04 -1.00 27.57
C GLU A 170 -0.56 -1.16 27.14
N GLY A 171 0.05 -0.03 26.76
CA GLY A 171 1.52 0.12 26.70
C GLY A 171 2.22 -0.29 25.40
N LEU A 172 2.39 0.65 24.46
CA LEU A 172 3.48 0.63 23.46
C LEU A 172 3.63 2.01 22.79
N LEU A 173 4.83 2.36 22.35
CA LEU A 173 5.24 3.74 22.02
C LEU A 173 4.58 4.33 20.75
N PRO A 174 4.46 5.68 20.64
CA PRO A 174 3.54 6.35 19.68
C PRO A 174 3.93 6.27 18.20
N ALA A 175 5.22 6.20 17.87
CA ALA A 175 5.69 6.36 16.48
C ALA A 175 5.49 5.09 15.61
N ALA A 176 5.72 3.90 16.16
CA ALA A 176 5.44 2.64 15.47
C ALA A 176 3.93 2.39 15.33
N LYS A 177 3.14 2.87 16.30
CA LYS A 177 1.67 2.77 16.29
C LYS A 177 1.03 3.46 15.09
N GLN A 178 1.57 4.56 14.58
CA GLN A 178 0.91 5.28 13.48
C GLN A 178 1.07 4.56 12.14
N PHE A 179 2.28 4.08 11.83
CA PHE A 179 2.54 3.34 10.59
C PHE A 179 1.82 1.98 10.59
N LEU A 180 1.94 1.23 11.69
CA LEU A 180 1.26 -0.05 11.88
C LEU A 180 -0.27 0.11 11.91
N ARG A 181 -0.83 1.16 12.51
CA ARG A 181 -2.31 1.40 12.49
C ARG A 181 -2.82 1.88 11.14
N THR A 182 -2.02 2.55 10.32
CA THR A 182 -2.42 2.98 8.98
C THR A 182 -2.36 1.82 7.98
N VAL A 183 -1.32 0.98 8.05
CA VAL A 183 -1.24 -0.26 7.25
C VAL A 183 -2.28 -1.28 7.74
N MET A 184 -2.45 -1.45 9.05
CA MET A 184 -3.43 -2.39 9.65
C MET A 184 -4.81 -1.78 9.91
N ARG A 185 -5.16 -0.65 9.27
CA ARG A 185 -6.55 -0.14 9.29
C ARG A 185 -7.47 -0.91 8.34
N SER A 186 -6.90 -1.69 7.42
CA SER A 186 -7.63 -2.63 6.56
C SER A 186 -7.92 -3.97 7.25
N SER A 187 -7.17 -4.34 8.31
CA SER A 187 -7.48 -5.53 9.11
C SER A 187 -8.70 -5.25 9.98
N ARG A 188 -9.89 -5.48 9.44
CA ARG A 188 -11.10 -5.61 10.26
C ARG A 188 -10.85 -6.78 11.20
N ARG A 189 -10.69 -6.49 12.49
CA ARG A 189 -10.73 -7.50 13.55
C ARG A 189 -12.05 -8.23 13.45
N VAL A 190 -11.99 -9.50 13.09
CA VAL A 190 -13.09 -10.45 13.21
C VAL A 190 -12.47 -11.66 13.89
N ASP A 191 -12.83 -11.89 15.15
CA ASP A 191 -12.63 -13.14 15.91
C ASP A 191 -11.25 -13.82 15.77
N GLY A 192 -10.22 -13.30 16.45
CA GLY A 192 -8.94 -14.03 16.61
C GLY A 192 -8.14 -14.26 15.33
N ALA A 193 -8.39 -13.46 14.28
CA ALA A 193 -7.68 -13.51 13.01
C ALA A 193 -6.89 -12.22 12.74
N VAL A 194 -5.79 -12.35 11.99
CA VAL A 194 -4.94 -11.27 11.47
C VAL A 194 -4.95 -11.33 9.95
N PHE A 195 -4.82 -10.16 9.32
CA PHE A 195 -4.65 -10.02 7.88
C PHE A 195 -3.20 -9.59 7.61
N VAL A 196 -2.46 -10.42 6.87
CA VAL A 196 -1.06 -10.20 6.51
C VAL A 196 -0.99 -9.74 5.06
N PRO A 197 -0.43 -8.57 4.74
CA PRO A 197 -0.27 -8.15 3.35
C PRO A 197 0.66 -9.09 2.58
N THR A 198 0.24 -9.56 1.41
CA THR A 198 1.01 -10.50 0.57
C THR A 198 1.17 -10.04 -0.88
N GLY A 199 0.73 -8.82 -1.18
CA GLY A 199 0.88 -8.16 -2.49
C GLY A 199 2.28 -7.64 -2.81
#